data_AF-A0A2P5VXL7-F1
#
_entry.id   AF-A0A2P5VXL7-F1
#
_cell.length_a   1.000
_cell.length_b   1.000
_cell.length_c   1.000
_cell.angle_alpha   90.00
_cell.angle_beta   90.00
_cell.angle_gamma   90.00
#
_symmetry.space_group_name_H-M   'P 1'
#
loop_
_entity.id
_entity.type
_entity.pdbx_description
1 polymer ?
#
loop_
_entity_poly.entity_id
_entity_poly.type
_entity_poly.pdbx_seq_one_letter_code
_entity_poly.pdbx_strand_id
1 'polypeptide(L)'
;MQVEVEQKKLNLEEMMRKFISVAETRFHNTETALKNQQGSIQGLENQIGQLAKMISEKPPGSLPSNTEPNPKEHVKVVTLRSGKVLAESERSHHKKLTEPKERKENSKTM
;
A
#
# COMPACT_ATOMS: atom_id res chain seq x y z
N MET A 1 -22.66 50.06 57.35
CA MET A 1 -21.86 50.49 56.17
C MET A 1 -20.55 49.72 56.02
N GLN A 2 -19.61 49.74 56.97
CA GLN A 2 -18.29 49.08 56.78
C GLN A 2 -18.37 47.55 56.56
N VAL A 3 -19.23 46.85 57.31
CA VAL A 3 -19.40 45.39 57.19
C VAL A 3 -19.96 44.97 55.82
N GLU A 4 -20.85 45.78 55.23
CA GLU A 4 -21.46 45.50 53.92
C GLU A 4 -20.47 45.75 52.76
N VAL A 5 -19.61 46.75 52.91
CA VAL A 5 -18.53 47.04 51.94
C VAL A 5 -17.49 45.92 51.92
N GLU A 6 -17.08 45.42 53.09
CA GLU A 6 -16.17 44.27 53.19
C GLU A 6 -16.82 42.98 52.67
N GLN A 7 -18.11 42.70 52.95
CA GLN A 7 -18.81 41.56 52.37
C GLN A 7 -18.88 41.63 50.82
N LYS A 8 -19.15 42.80 50.24
CA LYS A 8 -19.16 42.98 48.78
C LYS A 8 -17.77 42.72 48.18
N LYS A 9 -16.71 43.15 48.85
CA LYS A 9 -15.32 42.91 48.45
C LYS A 9 -14.96 41.42 48.48
N LEU A 10 -15.33 40.70 49.55
CA LEU A 10 -15.11 39.25 49.68
C LEU A 10 -15.88 38.46 48.60
N ASN A 11 -17.12 38.87 48.27
CA ASN A 11 -17.91 38.23 47.21
C ASN A 11 -17.32 38.43 45.81
N LEU A 12 -16.81 39.63 45.52
CA LEU A 12 -16.11 39.89 44.25
C LEU A 12 -14.83 39.05 44.14
N GLU A 13 -14.06 38.96 45.21
CA GLU A 13 -12.85 38.13 45.26
C GLU A 13 -13.16 36.65 45.00
N GLU A 14 -14.23 36.12 45.61
CA GLU A 14 -14.69 34.75 45.38
C GLU A 14 -15.13 34.53 43.92
N MET A 15 -15.86 35.50 43.34
CA MET A 15 -16.28 35.44 41.94
C MET A 15 -15.07 35.44 40.98
N MET A 16 -14.06 36.29 41.25
CA MET A 16 -12.84 36.33 40.44
C MET A 16 -12.04 35.03 40.56
N ARG A 17 -11.91 34.46 41.77
CA ARG A 17 -11.24 33.16 41.98
C ARG A 17 -11.94 32.05 41.20
N LYS A 18 -13.28 32.00 41.24
CA LYS A 18 -14.06 31.02 40.45
C LYS A 18 -13.86 31.21 38.95
N PHE A 19 -13.88 32.45 38.48
CA PHE A 19 -13.66 32.76 37.07
C PHE A 19 -12.28 32.29 36.60
N ILE A 20 -11.22 32.61 37.35
CA ILE A 20 -9.85 32.19 37.02
C ILE A 20 -9.75 30.66 37.00
N SER A 21 -10.28 29.98 38.02
CA SER A 21 -10.25 28.51 38.09
C SER A 21 -10.98 27.84 36.91
N VAL A 22 -12.15 28.38 36.53
CA VAL A 22 -12.90 27.88 35.37
C VAL A 22 -12.12 28.14 34.08
N ALA A 23 -11.51 29.33 33.93
CA ALA A 23 -10.70 29.68 32.77
C ALA A 23 -9.48 28.76 32.63
N GLU A 24 -8.76 28.50 33.73
CA GLU A 24 -7.63 27.56 33.77
C GLU A 24 -8.06 26.15 33.36
N THR A 25 -9.17 25.66 33.92
CA THR A 25 -9.69 24.32 33.58
C THR A 25 -10.06 24.22 32.10
N ARG A 26 -10.71 25.26 31.55
CA ARG A 26 -11.06 25.31 30.12
C ARG A 26 -9.81 25.33 29.26
N PHE A 27 -8.80 26.11 29.62
CA PHE A 27 -7.53 26.17 28.91
C PHE A 27 -6.83 24.81 28.86
N HIS A 28 -6.69 24.13 30.00
CA HIS A 28 -6.11 22.80 30.06
C HIS A 28 -6.89 21.80 29.20
N ASN A 29 -8.23 21.81 29.28
CA ASN A 29 -9.06 20.93 28.47
C ASN A 29 -8.86 21.18 26.97
N THR A 30 -8.76 22.44 26.54
CA THR A 30 -8.47 22.77 25.14
C THR A 30 -7.07 22.33 24.71
N GLU A 31 -6.07 22.48 25.58
CA GLU A 31 -4.71 22.05 25.29
C GLU A 31 -4.63 20.52 25.13
N THR A 32 -5.31 19.76 26.00
CA THR A 32 -5.40 18.31 25.89
C THR A 32 -6.11 17.89 24.60
N ALA A 33 -7.23 18.52 24.26
CA ALA A 33 -7.96 18.23 23.03
C ALA A 33 -7.09 18.47 21.78
N LEU A 34 -6.31 19.56 21.76
CA LEU A 34 -5.39 19.86 20.66
C LEU A 34 -4.27 18.82 20.55
N LYS A 35 -3.67 18.40 21.67
CA LYS A 35 -2.64 17.33 21.68
C LYS A 35 -3.20 16.01 21.13
N ASN A 36 -4.42 15.65 21.51
CA ASN A 36 -5.08 14.44 21.00
C ASN A 36 -5.39 14.53 19.49
N GLN A 37 -5.82 15.70 19.01
CA GLN A 37 -6.03 15.92 17.59
C GLN A 37 -4.73 15.83 16.81
N GLN A 38 -3.64 16.42 17.32
CA GLN A 38 -2.33 16.32 16.70
C GLN A 38 -1.86 14.87 16.56
N GLY A 39 -2.02 14.05 17.60
CA GLY A 39 -1.71 12.61 17.52
C GLY A 39 -2.58 11.87 16.49
N SER A 40 -3.86 12.22 16.39
CA SER A 40 -4.78 11.64 15.41
C SER A 40 -4.40 12.02 13.98
N ILE A 41 -4.03 13.29 13.75
CA ILE A 41 -3.58 13.78 12.44
C ILE A 41 -2.29 13.07 12.02
N GLN A 42 -1.30 12.94 12.92
CA GLN A 42 -0.07 12.19 12.64
C GLN A 42 -0.36 10.72 12.31
N GLY A 43 -1.32 10.11 13.00
CA GLY A 43 -1.79 8.75 12.69
C GLY A 43 -2.35 8.64 11.26
N LEU A 44 -3.17 9.61 10.85
CA LEU A 44 -3.73 9.67 9.50
C LEU A 44 -2.66 9.93 8.44
N GLU A 45 -1.73 10.85 8.69
CA GLU A 45 -0.60 11.15 7.79
C GLU A 45 0.23 9.89 7.52
N ASN A 46 0.51 9.10 8.56
CA ASN A 46 1.23 7.83 8.42
C ASN A 46 0.45 6.81 7.59
N GLN A 47 -0.85 6.64 7.83
CA GLN A 47 -1.70 5.72 7.05
C GLN A 47 -1.78 6.15 5.58
N ILE A 48 -1.97 7.44 5.31
CA ILE A 48 -2.00 7.99 3.95
C ILE A 48 -0.64 7.81 3.26
N GLY A 49 0.48 8.03 3.98
CA GLY A 49 1.83 7.80 3.46
C GLY A 49 2.06 6.33 3.05
N GLN A 50 1.58 5.38 3.84
CA GLN A 50 1.63 3.96 3.50
C GLN A 50 0.77 3.62 2.27
N LEU A 51 -0.45 4.15 2.19
CA LEU A 51 -1.33 3.99 1.02
C LEU A 51 -0.68 4.56 -0.25
N ALA A 52 -0.12 5.78 -0.17
CA ALA A 52 0.56 6.42 -1.29
C ALA A 52 1.75 5.58 -1.77
N LYS A 53 2.52 5.00 -0.85
CA LYS A 53 3.61 4.08 -1.17
C LYS A 53 3.10 2.84 -1.91
N MET A 54 2.04 2.18 -1.42
CA MET A 54 1.46 1.01 -2.10
C MET A 54 0.95 1.33 -3.51
N ILE A 55 0.37 2.52 -3.72
CA ILE A 55 -0.10 2.95 -5.04
C ILE A 55 1.10 3.27 -5.95
N SER A 56 2.16 3.89 -5.42
CA SER A 56 3.35 4.29 -6.17
C SER A 56 4.31 3.14 -6.48
N GLU A 57 4.38 2.11 -5.63
CA GLU A 57 5.23 0.93 -5.83
C GLU A 57 4.68 -0.03 -6.89
N LYS A 58 3.57 0.31 -7.55
CA LYS A 58 3.06 -0.46 -8.69
C LYS A 58 4.13 -0.50 -9.79
N PRO A 59 4.58 -1.68 -10.24
CA PRO A 59 5.61 -1.78 -11.25
C PRO A 59 5.19 -1.03 -12.52
N PRO A 60 6.01 -0.08 -13.03
CA PRO A 60 5.72 0.63 -14.26
C PRO A 60 5.59 -0.38 -15.39
N GLY A 61 4.44 -0.40 -16.07
CA GLY A 61 4.13 -1.32 -17.17
C GLY A 61 3.22 -2.51 -16.83
N SER A 62 2.81 -2.70 -15.57
CA SER A 62 1.77 -3.67 -15.22
C SER A 62 0.37 -3.09 -15.49
N LEU A 63 -0.38 -3.74 -16.39
CA LEU A 63 -1.79 -3.43 -16.67
C LEU A 63 -2.63 -3.60 -15.39
N PRO A 64 -3.72 -2.82 -15.19
CA PRO A 64 -4.58 -2.93 -14.01
C PRO A 64 -5.37 -4.25 -13.92
N SER A 65 -5.16 -5.17 -14.87
CA SER A 65 -5.79 -6.49 -14.84
C SER A 65 -5.07 -7.36 -13.83
N ASN A 66 -5.73 -7.63 -12.71
CA ASN A 66 -5.37 -8.71 -11.81
C ASN A 66 -5.53 -10.05 -12.54
N THR A 67 -4.51 -10.50 -13.27
CA THR A 67 -4.43 -11.91 -13.64
C THR A 67 -3.77 -12.63 -12.48
N GLU A 68 -4.58 -13.11 -11.53
CA GLU A 68 -4.15 -14.23 -10.68
C GLU A 68 -3.65 -15.34 -11.61
N PRO A 69 -2.43 -15.87 -11.42
CA PRO A 69 -1.93 -16.96 -12.25
C PRO A 69 -2.90 -18.13 -12.15
N ASN A 70 -3.44 -18.56 -13.30
CA ASN A 70 -4.43 -19.63 -13.34
C ASN A 70 -3.77 -20.91 -12.81
N PRO A 71 -4.27 -21.53 -11.73
CA PRO A 71 -3.71 -22.78 -11.21
C PRO A 71 -3.73 -23.92 -12.23
N LYS A 72 -4.55 -23.79 -13.29
CA LYS A 72 -4.67 -24.74 -14.40
C LYS A 72 -3.81 -24.37 -15.62
N GLU A 73 -3.00 -23.31 -15.59
CA GLU A 73 -2.20 -22.84 -16.74
C GLU A 73 -1.24 -23.92 -17.28
N HIS A 74 -0.77 -24.81 -16.40
CA HIS A 74 0.14 -25.90 -16.75
C HIS A 74 -0.53 -27.11 -17.41
N VAL A 75 -1.86 -27.15 -17.56
CA VAL A 75 -2.54 -28.35 -18.10
C VAL A 75 -2.76 -28.20 -19.61
N LYS A 76 -1.69 -28.28 -20.39
CA LYS A 76 -1.76 -28.42 -21.86
C LYS A 76 -1.69 -29.91 -22.25
N VAL A 77 -2.81 -30.62 -22.10
CA VAL A 77 -2.92 -32.00 -22.60
C VAL A 77 -3.11 -31.96 -24.12
N VAL A 78 -2.11 -32.41 -24.87
CA VAL A 78 -2.20 -32.54 -26.34
C VAL A 78 -2.72 -33.94 -26.68
N THR A 79 -3.96 -34.02 -27.18
CA THR A 79 -4.56 -35.27 -27.67
C THR A 79 -4.49 -35.36 -29.19
N LEU A 80 -4.05 -36.50 -29.71
CA LEU A 80 -4.11 -36.80 -31.14
C LEU A 80 -5.56 -37.09 -31.57
N ARG A 81 -5.89 -36.90 -32.86
CA ARG A 81 -7.21 -37.23 -33.44
C ARG A 81 -7.61 -38.69 -33.27
N SER A 82 -6.63 -39.58 -33.03
CA SER A 82 -6.82 -40.99 -32.70
C SER A 82 -7.19 -41.26 -31.23
N GLY A 83 -7.37 -40.21 -30.41
CA GLY A 83 -7.73 -40.31 -29.00
C GLY A 83 -6.57 -40.61 -28.06
N LYS A 84 -5.33 -40.68 -28.57
CA LYS A 84 -4.14 -40.93 -27.74
C LYS A 84 -3.62 -39.63 -27.12
N VAL A 85 -3.40 -39.65 -25.81
CA VAL A 85 -2.77 -38.56 -25.06
C VAL A 85 -1.25 -38.68 -25.21
N LEU A 86 -0.59 -37.61 -25.67
CA LEU A 86 0.87 -37.55 -25.68
C LEU A 86 1.33 -37.09 -24.29
N ALA A 87 2.06 -37.94 -23.57
CA ALA A 87 2.69 -37.57 -22.31
C ALA A 87 3.70 -36.44 -22.57
N GLU A 88 3.64 -35.41 -21.74
CA GLU A 88 4.46 -34.21 -21.86
C GLU A 88 5.94 -34.58 -21.73
N SER A 89 6.69 -34.51 -22.84
CA SER A 89 8.13 -34.68 -22.80
C SER A 89 8.72 -33.44 -22.14
N GLU A 90 9.27 -33.62 -20.95
CA GLU A 90 10.08 -32.61 -20.28
C GLU A 90 11.15 -32.09 -21.26
N ARG A 91 11.20 -30.76 -21.41
CA ARG A 91 12.22 -30.09 -22.20
C ARG A 91 13.56 -30.25 -21.50
N SER A 92 14.43 -31.11 -22.01
CA SER A 92 15.85 -31.08 -21.64
C SER A 92 16.62 -30.25 -22.67
N HIS A 93 17.24 -29.19 -22.18
CA HIS A 93 18.17 -28.36 -22.92
C HIS A 93 19.44 -29.14 -23.33
N HIS A 94 20.04 -28.73 -24.45
CA HIS A 94 21.43 -28.94 -24.89
C HIS A 94 21.90 -30.32 -25.40
N LYS A 95 22.16 -30.43 -26.72
CA LYS A 95 23.52 -30.41 -27.31
C LYS A 95 23.52 -30.49 -28.84
N LYS A 96 24.44 -29.71 -29.42
CA LYS A 96 24.89 -29.66 -30.82
C LYS A 96 25.40 -31.04 -31.28
N LEU A 97 25.23 -31.40 -32.56
CA LEU A 97 26.31 -31.60 -33.57
C LEU A 97 25.90 -32.55 -34.74
N THR A 98 26.34 -32.15 -35.95
CA THR A 98 26.70 -32.95 -37.16
C THR A 98 25.64 -33.58 -38.08
N GLU A 99 25.39 -32.87 -39.19
CA GLU A 99 25.40 -33.24 -40.64
C GLU A 99 25.58 -34.72 -41.07
N PRO A 100 25.10 -35.19 -42.27
CA PRO A 100 25.37 -34.51 -43.57
C PRO A 100 24.45 -34.73 -44.80
N LYS A 101 24.76 -33.93 -45.85
CA LYS A 101 24.73 -34.20 -47.31
C LYS A 101 23.41 -34.20 -48.09
N GLU A 102 23.31 -33.25 -49.03
CA GLU A 102 22.98 -33.46 -50.45
C GLU A 102 23.67 -32.36 -51.29
N ARG A 103 24.76 -32.67 -52.00
CA ARG A 103 24.89 -33.04 -53.43
C ARG A 103 24.64 -31.90 -54.43
N LYS A 104 25.77 -31.29 -54.80
CA LYS A 104 26.21 -30.80 -56.14
C LYS A 104 25.18 -30.07 -57.02
N GLU A 105 25.49 -28.81 -57.30
CA GLU A 105 25.46 -28.32 -58.68
C GLU A 105 26.64 -27.38 -58.93
N ASN A 106 27.27 -27.57 -60.08
CA ASN A 106 28.51 -26.94 -60.49
C ASN A 106 28.14 -25.90 -61.55
N SER A 107 28.64 -24.66 -61.45
CA SER A 107 28.70 -23.76 -62.61
C SER A 107 30.00 -22.97 -62.63
N LYS A 108 30.71 -23.14 -63.74
CA LYS A 108 31.84 -22.34 -64.25
C LYS A 108 31.50 -20.85 -64.27
N THR A 109 32.51 -19.98 -64.19
CA THR A 109 32.80 -18.95 -65.23
C THR A 109 34.22 -18.41 -65.01
N MET A 110 34.88 -18.19 -66.15
CA MET A 110 36.23 -17.72 -66.49
C MET A 110 37.14 -17.13 -65.42
#